data_AF-A0AAE1E5G2-F1
#
_entry.id   AF-A0AAE1E5G2-F1
#
_cell.length_a   1.000
_cell.length_b   1.000
_cell.length_c   1.000
_cell.angle_alpha   90.00
_cell.angle_beta   90.00
_cell.angle_gamma   90.00
#
_symmetry.space_group_name_H-M   'P 1'
#
loop_
_entity.id
_entity.type
_entity.pdbx_description
1 polymer ?
#
loop_
_entity_poly.entity_id
_entity_poly.type
_entity_poly.pdbx_seq_one_letter_code
_entity_poly.pdbx_strand_id
1 'polypeptide(L)'
;MVTKFSDTQNVDIFKDEREGRLREVGNQAVWSLSSCKPGFGVDQLTDESNDTYWQSDGPQPHTVSVQFRRKTTVKDICLYADYKADESYTPNRLSIRAGNHFNDLCDVEQVELNEPSGWVCIPLKDAQDKPLRTFMIQIAVLSNHQNGRDTHIRRIKIRSPVYYGDVPYTNSSSSALKNLMYTVR
;
A
#
# COMPACT_ATOMS: atom_id res chain seq x y z
N MET A 1 -8.65 -13.39 7.63
CA MET A 1 -9.05 -14.13 6.42
C MET A 1 -7.99 -13.82 5.38
N VAL A 2 -7.48 -14.79 4.62
CA VAL A 2 -6.43 -14.54 3.62
C VAL A 2 -7.10 -14.19 2.29
N THR A 3 -6.81 -13.02 1.74
CA THR A 3 -7.33 -12.61 0.43
C THR A 3 -6.44 -13.16 -0.67
N LYS A 4 -7.05 -13.86 -1.65
CA LYS A 4 -6.35 -14.43 -2.80
C LYS A 4 -6.52 -13.56 -4.03
N PHE A 5 -5.43 -13.27 -4.71
CA PHE A 5 -5.44 -12.61 -6.02
C PHE A 5 -4.87 -13.58 -7.07
N SER A 6 -5.66 -13.86 -8.10
CA SER A 6 -5.28 -14.66 -9.28
C SER A 6 -5.67 -13.90 -10.55
N ASP A 7 -4.92 -14.10 -11.64
CA ASP A 7 -5.06 -13.58 -13.01
C ASP A 7 -6.02 -12.40 -13.27
N THR A 8 -5.41 -11.32 -13.79
CA THR A 8 -6.00 -10.13 -14.43
C THR A 8 -7.31 -9.65 -13.82
N GLN A 9 -7.24 -8.66 -12.92
CA GLN A 9 -8.38 -7.80 -12.69
C GLN A 9 -8.71 -7.10 -14.02
N ASN A 10 -9.77 -7.55 -14.70
CA ASN A 10 -10.37 -6.90 -15.89
C ASN A 10 -10.97 -5.51 -15.58
N VAL A 11 -10.63 -4.98 -14.40
CA VAL A 11 -11.11 -3.74 -13.83
C VAL A 11 -10.01 -2.72 -14.04
N ASP A 12 -10.36 -1.60 -14.65
CA ASP A 12 -9.47 -0.45 -14.76
C ASP A 12 -9.21 0.12 -13.36
N ILE A 13 -8.15 -0.38 -12.72
CA ILE A 13 -7.80 -0.04 -11.33
C ILE A 13 -7.51 1.46 -11.14
N PHE A 14 -7.22 2.19 -12.22
CA PHE A 14 -6.89 3.61 -12.22
C PHE A 14 -8.09 4.50 -12.56
N LYS A 15 -9.28 3.92 -12.79
CA LYS A 15 -10.52 4.67 -13.04
C LYS A 15 -10.77 5.74 -11.97
N ASP A 16 -10.72 5.34 -10.71
CA ASP A 16 -11.02 6.23 -9.59
C ASP A 16 -9.96 7.33 -9.41
N GLU A 17 -8.71 7.09 -9.81
CA GLU A 17 -7.67 8.14 -9.86
C GLU A 17 -7.94 9.14 -10.98
N ARG A 18 -8.25 8.66 -12.20
CA ARG A 18 -8.55 9.54 -13.35
C ARG A 18 -9.82 10.36 -13.15
N GLU A 19 -10.80 9.81 -12.44
CA GLU A 19 -12.03 10.51 -12.06
C GLU A 19 -11.85 11.43 -10.83
N GLY A 20 -10.65 11.49 -10.24
CA GLY A 20 -10.36 12.35 -9.09
C GLY A 20 -11.03 11.92 -7.78
N ARG A 21 -11.45 10.65 -7.67
CA ARG A 21 -12.00 10.04 -6.45
C ARG A 21 -10.89 9.54 -5.52
N LEU A 22 -9.78 9.08 -6.09
CA LEU A 22 -8.56 8.69 -5.38
C LEU A 22 -7.38 9.58 -5.77
N ARG A 23 -6.42 9.74 -4.84
CA ARG A 23 -5.12 10.38 -5.08
C ARG A 23 -3.99 9.51 -4.54
N GLU A 24 -2.86 9.51 -5.23
CA GLU A 24 -1.60 8.94 -4.73
C GLU A 24 -1.07 9.83 -3.58
N VAL A 25 -0.61 9.22 -2.48
CA VAL A 25 -0.09 9.92 -1.30
C VAL A 25 1.27 9.42 -0.83
N GLY A 26 1.90 8.51 -1.55
CA GLY A 26 3.23 7.99 -1.28
C GLY A 26 4.29 9.08 -1.21
N ASN A 27 4.18 10.13 -2.02
CA ASN A 27 5.08 11.30 -1.96
C ASN A 27 4.96 12.12 -0.66
N GLN A 28 3.97 11.86 0.20
CA GLN A 28 3.81 12.49 1.52
C GLN A 28 4.45 11.68 2.65
N ALA A 29 5.07 10.55 2.32
CA ALA A 29 5.67 9.62 3.26
C ALA A 29 7.18 9.53 3.11
N VAL A 30 7.83 9.07 4.18
CA VAL A 30 9.20 8.57 4.14
C VAL A 30 9.13 7.06 3.90
N TRP A 31 9.93 6.58 2.96
CA TRP A 31 10.01 5.18 2.57
C TRP A 31 11.33 4.58 3.06
N SER A 32 11.28 3.35 3.56
CA SER A 32 12.48 2.60 3.97
C SER A 32 12.33 1.13 3.67
N LEU A 33 13.44 0.45 3.35
CA LEU A 33 13.49 -0.96 3.03
C LEU A 33 14.25 -1.71 4.11
N SER A 34 13.87 -2.97 4.36
CA SER A 34 14.65 -3.88 5.22
C SER A 34 16.08 -4.09 4.71
N SER A 35 16.23 -4.22 3.39
CA SER A 35 17.49 -4.41 2.67
C SER A 35 17.30 -4.00 1.21
N CYS A 36 18.39 -3.72 0.52
CA CYS A 36 18.37 -3.58 -0.93
C CYS A 36 19.75 -3.87 -1.51
N LYS A 37 19.76 -4.44 -2.72
CA LYS A 37 20.97 -4.49 -3.53
C LYS A 37 21.34 -3.07 -3.98
N PRO A 38 22.64 -2.70 -4.07
CA PRO A 38 23.05 -1.38 -4.55
C PRO A 38 22.45 -1.07 -5.92
N GLY A 39 21.73 0.05 -6.03
CA GLY A 39 21.07 0.49 -7.28
C GLY A 39 19.65 -0.05 -7.51
N PHE A 40 19.12 -0.88 -6.61
CA PHE A 40 17.78 -1.49 -6.70
C PHE A 40 17.00 -1.24 -5.40
N GLY A 41 16.76 0.01 -5.05
CA GLY A 41 16.19 0.44 -3.76
C GLY A 41 14.82 1.11 -3.88
N VAL A 42 14.59 2.10 -3.00
CA VAL A 42 13.31 2.82 -2.90
C VAL A 42 12.96 3.55 -4.20
N ASP A 43 13.96 4.12 -4.86
CA ASP A 43 13.75 4.94 -6.07
C ASP A 43 12.97 4.15 -7.12
N GLN A 44 13.34 2.89 -7.33
CA GLN A 44 12.67 2.01 -8.29
C GLN A 44 11.22 1.69 -7.91
N LEU A 45 10.87 1.62 -6.61
CA LEU A 45 9.48 1.38 -6.20
C LEU A 45 8.53 2.53 -6.55
N THR A 46 9.07 3.75 -6.63
CA THR A 46 8.27 4.98 -6.76
C THR A 46 8.44 5.66 -8.10
N ASP A 47 9.28 5.13 -8.99
CA ASP A 47 9.42 5.63 -10.34
C ASP A 47 8.20 5.28 -11.22
N GLU A 48 8.24 5.73 -12.47
CA GLU A 48 7.17 5.51 -13.46
C GLU A 48 7.39 4.29 -14.36
N SER A 49 8.43 3.49 -14.11
CA SER A 49 8.85 2.38 -14.96
C SER A 49 8.42 1.03 -14.37
N ASN A 50 7.93 0.13 -15.22
CA ASN A 50 7.63 -1.26 -14.82
C ASN A 50 8.86 -2.17 -15.03
N ASP A 51 9.92 -1.67 -15.67
CA ASP A 51 11.12 -2.45 -16.00
C ASP A 51 12.16 -2.42 -14.87
N THR A 52 12.08 -1.41 -14.01
CA THR A 52 12.89 -1.25 -12.80
C THR A 52 12.21 -1.91 -11.60
N TYR A 53 13.00 -2.23 -10.57
CA TYR A 53 12.50 -2.91 -9.38
C TYR A 53 13.40 -2.66 -8.17
N TRP A 54 12.80 -2.73 -6.99
CA TRP A 54 13.53 -3.02 -5.77
C TRP A 54 13.93 -4.49 -5.78
N GLN A 55 15.18 -4.77 -5.41
CA GLN A 55 15.66 -6.10 -5.11
C GLN A 55 16.14 -6.15 -3.66
N SER A 56 15.54 -7.02 -2.83
CA SER A 56 16.03 -7.27 -1.48
C SER A 56 17.40 -7.96 -1.49
N ASP A 57 18.12 -7.86 -0.37
CA ASP A 57 19.39 -8.56 -0.17
C ASP A 57 19.58 -8.81 1.34
N GLY A 58 18.76 -9.70 1.91
CA GLY A 58 18.67 -9.88 3.35
C GLY A 58 17.86 -11.10 3.79
N PRO A 59 17.65 -11.28 5.11
CA PRO A 59 16.78 -12.32 5.62
C PRO A 59 15.30 -11.95 5.44
N GLN A 60 14.46 -12.95 5.16
CA GLN A 60 13.00 -12.79 5.20
C GLN A 60 12.52 -12.56 6.66
N PRO A 61 11.40 -11.84 6.85
CA PRO A 61 10.58 -11.19 5.83
C PRO A 61 11.21 -9.90 5.29
N HIS A 62 11.07 -9.66 3.97
CA HIS A 62 11.52 -8.42 3.35
C HIS A 62 10.44 -7.35 3.50
N THR A 63 10.79 -6.19 4.04
CA THR A 63 9.79 -5.14 4.34
C THR A 63 10.01 -3.85 3.57
N VAL A 64 8.91 -3.28 3.10
CA VAL A 64 8.78 -1.86 2.72
C VAL A 64 7.99 -1.14 3.79
N SER A 65 8.56 -0.09 4.39
CA SER A 65 7.91 0.73 5.40
C SER A 65 7.62 2.12 4.86
N VAL A 66 6.39 2.59 5.07
CA VAL A 66 5.87 3.87 4.60
C VAL A 66 5.37 4.64 5.80
N GLN A 67 6.07 5.71 6.16
CA GLN A 67 5.78 6.52 7.34
C GLN A 67 5.30 7.93 6.94
N PHE A 68 4.06 8.25 7.28
CA PHE A 68 3.47 9.56 7.03
C PHE A 68 3.77 10.55 8.17
N ARG A 69 3.99 11.82 7.82
CA ARG A 69 4.16 12.91 8.81
C ARG A 69 2.89 13.24 9.60
N ARG A 70 1.73 12.92 9.04
CA ARG A 70 0.40 13.12 9.63
C ARG A 70 -0.40 11.84 9.51
N LYS A 71 -1.40 11.65 10.37
CA LYS A 71 -2.30 10.49 10.29
C LYS A 71 -3.07 10.56 8.97
N THR A 72 -2.75 9.65 8.05
CA THR A 72 -3.24 9.65 6.67
C THR A 72 -4.29 8.56 6.49
N THR A 73 -5.37 8.90 5.79
CA THR A 73 -6.37 7.92 5.38
C THR A 73 -5.93 7.25 4.09
N VAL A 74 -5.89 5.93 4.08
CA VAL A 74 -5.41 5.08 2.98
C VAL A 74 -6.55 4.15 2.60
N LYS A 75 -6.93 4.17 1.33
CA LYS A 75 -7.97 3.31 0.76
C LYS A 75 -7.41 1.94 0.40
N ASP A 76 -6.26 1.93 -0.25
CA ASP A 76 -5.60 0.72 -0.72
C ASP A 76 -4.11 0.97 -0.98
N ILE A 77 -3.39 -0.14 -1.12
CA ILE A 77 -2.01 -0.20 -1.61
C ILE A 77 -2.05 -0.93 -2.94
N CYS A 78 -1.52 -0.33 -3.99
CA CYS A 78 -1.33 -1.01 -5.27
C CYS A 78 0.14 -1.32 -5.48
N LEU A 79 0.47 -2.57 -5.78
CA LEU A 79 1.83 -3.00 -6.12
C LEU A 79 1.85 -3.62 -7.52
N TYR A 80 2.94 -3.44 -8.27
CA TYR A 80 3.15 -4.10 -9.54
C TYR A 80 4.10 -5.28 -9.36
N ALA A 81 3.64 -6.48 -9.73
CA ALA A 81 4.40 -7.72 -9.70
C ALA A 81 4.12 -8.52 -10.99
N ASP A 82 5.16 -9.11 -11.58
CA ASP A 82 5.05 -9.91 -12.80
C ASP A 82 5.80 -11.22 -12.65
N TYR A 83 5.05 -12.30 -12.48
CA TYR A 83 5.58 -13.63 -12.29
C TYR A 83 6.42 -14.13 -13.48
N LYS A 84 6.04 -13.76 -14.71
CA LYS A 84 6.78 -14.21 -15.90
C LYS A 84 8.12 -13.49 -15.99
N ALA A 85 8.20 -12.25 -15.52
CA ALA A 85 9.44 -11.48 -15.53
C ALA A 85 10.35 -11.81 -14.33
N ASP A 86 9.78 -12.13 -13.17
CA ASP A 86 10.52 -12.24 -11.90
C ASP A 86 10.68 -13.67 -11.37
N GLU A 87 9.90 -14.64 -11.87
CA GLU A 87 9.95 -16.06 -11.49
C GLU A 87 9.97 -16.23 -9.95
N SER A 88 11.05 -16.80 -9.40
CA SER A 88 11.24 -17.03 -7.95
C SER A 88 11.34 -15.74 -7.12
N TYR A 89 11.65 -14.58 -7.71
CA TYR A 89 11.69 -13.30 -6.99
C TYR A 89 10.29 -12.73 -6.74
N THR A 90 9.25 -13.32 -7.34
CA THR A 90 7.88 -12.83 -7.23
C THR A 90 7.29 -13.10 -5.84
N PRO A 91 6.85 -12.08 -5.08
CA PRO A 91 6.17 -12.29 -3.81
C PRO A 91 4.97 -13.24 -3.95
N ASN A 92 4.79 -14.21 -3.04
CA ASN A 92 3.60 -15.06 -3.01
C ASN A 92 2.73 -14.83 -1.77
N ARG A 93 3.31 -14.41 -0.65
CA ARG A 93 2.57 -14.14 0.59
C ARG A 93 3.02 -12.82 1.18
N LEU A 94 2.06 -11.91 1.33
CA LEU A 94 2.27 -10.59 1.91
C LEU A 94 1.50 -10.48 3.23
N SER A 95 2.07 -9.78 4.19
CA SER A 95 1.34 -9.20 5.32
C SER A 95 1.40 -7.68 5.22
N ILE A 96 0.24 -7.04 5.26
CA ILE A 96 0.12 -5.59 5.36
C ILE A 96 -0.14 -5.26 6.82
N ARG A 97 0.74 -4.45 7.39
CA ARG A 97 0.69 -4.00 8.79
C ARG A 97 0.50 -2.51 8.87
N ALA A 98 -0.12 -2.05 9.95
CA ALA A 98 -0.26 -0.63 10.22
C ALA A 98 -0.20 -0.32 11.72
N GLY A 99 0.22 0.90 12.04
CA GLY A 99 0.41 1.37 13.41
C GLY A 99 0.77 2.86 13.46
N ASN A 100 1.13 3.34 14.66
CA ASN A 100 1.66 4.69 14.81
C ASN A 100 3.18 4.74 14.59
N HIS A 101 3.89 3.64 14.89
CA HIS A 101 5.35 3.49 14.75
C HIS A 101 5.71 2.00 14.54
N PHE A 102 6.97 1.69 14.26
CA PHE A 102 7.49 0.32 14.12
C PHE A 102 7.13 -0.64 15.27
N ASN A 103 7.00 -0.15 16.51
CA ASN A 103 6.80 -0.99 17.69
C ASN A 103 5.33 -1.37 17.97
N ASP A 104 4.37 -0.77 17.26
CA ASP A 104 2.93 -1.01 17.46
C ASP A 104 2.22 -1.45 16.17
N LEU A 105 3.00 -1.97 15.20
CA LEU A 105 2.46 -2.51 13.96
C LEU A 105 1.61 -3.75 14.23
N CYS A 106 0.36 -3.72 13.74
CA CYS A 106 -0.55 -4.86 13.74
C CYS A 106 -0.83 -5.32 12.32
N ASP A 107 -0.96 -6.63 12.11
CA ASP A 107 -1.44 -7.20 10.84
C ASP A 107 -2.86 -6.68 10.55
N VAL A 108 -3.02 -5.99 9.43
CA VAL A 108 -4.31 -5.49 8.92
C VAL A 108 -4.89 -6.45 7.90
N GLU A 109 -4.05 -6.92 6.98
CA GLU A 109 -4.47 -7.78 5.87
C GLU A 109 -3.35 -8.78 5.54
N GLN A 110 -3.71 -10.01 5.18
CA GLN A 110 -2.78 -10.99 4.64
C GLN A 110 -3.23 -11.42 3.25
N VAL A 111 -2.29 -11.41 2.32
CA VAL A 111 -2.57 -11.56 0.89
C VAL A 111 -1.74 -12.70 0.32
N GLU A 112 -2.38 -13.58 -0.44
CA GLU A 112 -1.71 -14.57 -1.29
C GLU A 112 -1.80 -14.14 -2.75
N LEU A 113 -0.65 -14.04 -3.40
CA LEU A 113 -0.51 -13.76 -4.82
C LEU A 113 -0.20 -15.07 -5.54
N ASN A 114 -1.01 -15.43 -6.53
CA ASN A 114 -0.78 -16.61 -7.36
C ASN A 114 -0.41 -16.16 -8.77
N GLU A 115 0.87 -16.28 -9.11
CA GLU A 115 1.45 -15.91 -10.40
C GLU A 115 0.95 -14.54 -10.94
N PRO A 116 1.07 -13.45 -10.15
CA PRO A 116 0.53 -12.14 -10.53
C PRO A 116 1.15 -11.64 -11.83
N SER A 117 0.36 -10.95 -12.66
CA SER A 117 0.76 -10.45 -13.98
C SER A 117 0.36 -8.98 -14.17
N GLY A 118 0.81 -8.12 -13.24
CA GLY A 118 0.60 -6.69 -13.28
C GLY A 118 0.27 -6.07 -11.92
N TRP A 119 -0.62 -5.08 -11.91
CA TRP A 119 -1.01 -4.38 -10.70
C TRP A 119 -1.94 -5.22 -9.82
N VAL A 120 -1.63 -5.28 -8.53
CA VAL A 120 -2.46 -5.85 -7.47
C VAL A 120 -2.78 -4.75 -6.47
N CYS A 121 -4.07 -4.41 -6.33
CA CYS A 121 -4.54 -3.42 -5.36
C CYS A 121 -5.19 -4.10 -4.16
N ILE A 122 -4.63 -3.86 -2.97
CA ILE A 122 -5.01 -4.45 -1.69
C ILE A 122 -5.80 -3.40 -0.90
N PRO A 123 -7.13 -3.56 -0.75
CA PRO A 123 -7.94 -2.65 0.05
C PRO A 123 -7.53 -2.67 1.52
N LEU A 124 -7.40 -1.48 2.12
CA LEU A 124 -7.14 -1.35 3.55
C LEU A 124 -8.37 -0.81 4.26
N LYS A 125 -8.88 -1.59 5.20
CA LYS A 125 -10.09 -1.25 5.93
C LYS A 125 -9.88 -1.32 7.44
N ASP A 126 -10.58 -0.47 8.17
CA ASP A 126 -10.70 -0.55 9.61
C ASP A 126 -11.81 -1.53 10.03
N ALA A 127 -12.04 -1.65 11.34
CA ALA A 127 -13.06 -2.53 11.90
C ALA A 127 -14.50 -2.15 11.50
N GLN A 128 -14.72 -0.97 10.93
CA GLN A 128 -15.99 -0.46 10.45
C GLN A 128 -16.10 -0.50 8.92
N ASP A 129 -15.23 -1.27 8.24
CA ASP A 129 -15.16 -1.38 6.77
C ASP A 129 -14.82 -0.06 6.06
N LYS A 130 -14.23 0.91 6.78
CA LYS A 130 -13.84 2.23 6.22
C LYS A 130 -12.36 2.25 5.87
N PRO A 131 -11.92 3.14 4.96
CA PRO A 131 -10.51 3.33 4.66
C PRO A 131 -9.66 3.52 5.91
N LEU A 132 -8.58 2.75 6.01
CA LEU A 132 -7.70 2.72 7.16
C LEU A 132 -7.05 4.09 7.40
N ARG A 133 -6.99 4.54 8.66
CA ARG A 133 -6.34 5.80 9.04
C ARG A 133 -5.14 5.55 9.95
N THR A 134 -3.94 5.76 9.44
CA THR A 134 -2.69 5.32 10.09
C THR A 134 -1.55 6.34 9.92
N PHE A 135 -0.52 6.26 10.76
CA PHE A 135 0.74 6.99 10.53
C PHE A 135 1.76 6.14 9.79
N MET A 136 1.70 4.82 9.95
CA MET A 136 2.66 3.91 9.37
C MET A 136 1.97 2.73 8.72
N ILE A 137 2.50 2.33 7.56
CA ILE A 137 2.19 1.08 6.87
C ILE A 137 3.49 0.32 6.70
N GLN A 138 3.45 -1.00 6.88
CA GLN A 138 4.55 -1.90 6.50
C GLN A 138 4.01 -3.02 5.63
N ILE A 139 4.59 -3.17 4.45
CA ILE A 139 4.34 -4.28 3.53
C ILE A 139 5.46 -5.29 3.79
N ALA A 140 5.11 -6.46 4.30
CA ALA A 140 6.05 -7.54 4.60
C ALA A 140 5.87 -8.68 3.59
N VAL A 141 6.88 -8.91 2.75
CA VAL A 141 6.99 -10.11 1.92
C VAL A 141 7.43 -11.27 2.82
N LEU A 142 6.48 -12.15 3.11
CA LEU A 142 6.69 -13.29 4.01
C LEU A 142 7.32 -14.47 3.29
N SER A 143 7.02 -14.63 2.00
CA SER A 143 7.60 -15.64 1.13
C SER A 143 7.42 -15.26 -0.33
N ASN A 144 8.25 -15.85 -1.19
CA ASN A 144 8.19 -15.72 -2.64
C ASN A 144 7.77 -17.04 -3.30
N HIS A 145 7.44 -16.97 -4.58
CA HIS A 145 7.21 -18.16 -5.40
C HIS A 145 8.48 -19.02 -5.46
N GLN A 146 8.30 -20.33 -5.66
CA GLN A 146 9.39 -21.29 -5.83
C GLN A 146 10.45 -21.26 -4.70
N ASN A 147 10.07 -20.81 -3.50
CA ASN A 147 10.96 -20.58 -2.36
C ASN A 147 12.14 -19.62 -2.65
N GLY A 148 11.93 -18.63 -3.51
CA GLY A 148 12.94 -17.61 -3.81
C GLY A 148 13.37 -16.86 -2.55
N ARG A 149 14.69 -16.63 -2.43
CA ARG A 149 15.31 -15.98 -1.27
C ARG A 149 14.98 -14.49 -1.21
N ASP A 150 15.22 -13.78 -2.30
CA ASP A 150 15.05 -12.34 -2.43
C ASP A 150 13.79 -12.01 -3.22
N THR A 151 13.31 -10.77 -3.13
CA THR A 151 12.06 -10.34 -3.75
C THR A 151 12.27 -9.19 -4.74
N HIS A 152 11.47 -9.20 -5.81
CA HIS A 152 11.30 -8.07 -6.71
C HIS A 152 9.92 -7.45 -6.51
N ILE A 153 9.90 -6.14 -6.29
CA ILE A 153 8.69 -5.34 -6.45
C ILE A 153 9.04 -4.20 -7.39
N ARG A 154 8.27 -4.07 -8.46
CA ARG A 154 8.55 -3.10 -9.52
C ARG A 154 8.04 -1.72 -9.16
N ARG A 155 6.79 -1.63 -8.65
CA ARG A 155 6.17 -0.36 -8.29
C ARG A 155 5.23 -0.48 -7.11
N ILE A 156 5.08 0.59 -6.33
CA ILE A 156 4.07 0.72 -5.27
C ILE A 156 3.41 2.10 -5.35
N LYS A 157 2.09 2.13 -5.23
CA LYS A 157 1.28 3.33 -5.02
C LYS A 157 0.46 3.20 -3.75
N ILE A 158 0.42 4.27 -2.95
CA ILE A 158 -0.44 4.34 -1.77
C ILE A 158 -1.55 5.32 -2.05
N ARG A 159 -2.80 4.87 -2.03
CA ARG A 159 -3.93 5.70 -2.48
C ARG A 159 -4.83 6.12 -1.34
N SER A 160 -5.28 7.35 -1.40
CA SER A 160 -6.14 7.99 -0.42
C SER A 160 -7.40 8.51 -1.11
N PRO A 161 -8.58 8.45 -0.47
CA PRO A 161 -9.76 9.15 -0.96
C PRO A 161 -9.51 10.66 -1.06
N VAL A 162 -9.95 11.28 -2.16
CA VAL A 162 -9.84 12.74 -2.32
C VAL A 162 -10.75 13.46 -1.33
N TYR A 163 -12.01 13.03 -1.23
CA TYR A 163 -13.01 13.57 -0.32
C TYR A 163 -13.29 12.62 0.85
N TYR A 164 -13.30 13.17 2.06
CA TYR A 164 -13.68 12.42 3.27
C TYR A 164 -15.20 12.20 3.39
N GLY A 165 -16.00 13.01 2.72
CA GLY A 165 -17.47 13.03 2.84
C GLY A 165 -18.17 11.77 2.31
N ASP A 166 -17.51 10.99 1.47
CA ASP A 166 -18.04 9.73 0.91
C ASP A 166 -17.77 8.52 1.81
N VAL A 167 -17.12 8.74 2.96
CA VAL A 167 -16.94 7.73 4.00
C VAL A 167 -17.83 8.13 5.18
N PRO A 168 -18.91 7.39 5.49
CA PRO A 168 -19.85 7.77 6.54
C PRO A 168 -19.23 7.56 7.93
N TYR A 169 -18.35 8.46 8.36
CA TYR A 169 -18.06 8.63 9.77
C TYR A 169 -19.29 9.24 10.41
N THR A 170 -20.05 8.43 11.14
CA THR A 170 -20.96 8.96 12.15
C THR A 170 -20.09 9.67 13.18
N ASN A 171 -20.04 11.00 13.11
CA ASN A 171 -19.48 11.79 14.20
C ASN A 171 -20.36 11.53 15.43
N SER A 172 -19.93 10.64 16.31
CA SER A 172 -20.48 10.51 17.67
C SER A 172 -20.01 11.65 18.59
N SER A 173 -19.55 12.77 18.03
CA SER A 173 -19.20 13.96 18.79
C SER A 173 -19.42 15.22 17.96
N SER A 174 -20.33 16.07 18.46
CA SER A 174 -20.57 17.46 18.07
C SER A 174 -21.35 17.71 16.77
N SER A 175 -22.66 17.68 16.93
CA SER A 175 -23.50 18.81 16.54
C SER A 175 -22.90 20.13 17.05
N ALA A 176 -23.04 21.21 16.26
CA ALA A 176 -22.88 22.63 16.64
C ALA A 176 -21.62 23.44 16.25
N LEU A 177 -20.69 23.00 15.39
CA LEU A 177 -19.57 23.88 14.93
C LEU A 177 -19.39 24.02 13.41
N LYS A 178 -20.46 23.94 12.60
CA LYS A 178 -20.37 24.25 11.15
C LYS A 178 -20.60 25.72 10.78
N ASN A 179 -20.92 26.60 11.73
CA ASN A 179 -21.33 27.99 11.42
C ASN A 179 -20.35 29.11 11.80
N LEU A 180 -19.04 28.84 11.98
CA LEU A 180 -18.13 29.91 12.40
C LEU A 180 -16.76 29.95 11.69
N MET A 181 -16.70 29.76 10.37
CA MET A 181 -15.47 30.06 9.59
C MET A 181 -15.70 30.75 8.24
N TYR A 182 -16.77 31.55 8.11
CA TYR A 182 -16.85 32.56 7.05
C TYR A 182 -17.39 33.86 7.64
N THR A 183 -16.53 34.60 8.34
CA THR A 183 -16.49 36.08 8.43
C THR A 183 -15.42 36.43 9.46
N VAL A 184 -14.21 36.75 9.00
CA VAL A 184 -13.46 37.90 9.51
C VAL A 184 -12.74 38.52 8.30
N ARG A 185 -12.78 39.85 8.29
CA ARG A 185 -12.42 40.82 7.24
C ARG A 185 -11.03 40.66 6.64
#